data_AF-A0A7X9IIL6-F1
#
_entry.id   AF-A0A7X9IIL6-F1
#
_cell.length_a   1.000
_cell.length_b   1.000
_cell.length_c   1.000
_cell.angle_alpha   90.00
_cell.angle_beta   90.00
_cell.angle_gamma   90.00
#
_symmetry.space_group_name_H-M   'P 1'
#
loop_
_entity.id
_entity.type
_entity.pdbx_description
1 polymer ?
#
loop_
_entity_poly.entity_id
_entity_poly.type
_entity_poly.pdbx_seq_one_letter_code
_entity_poly.pdbx_strand_id
1 'polypeptide(L)' 'MPDCEMLSKCIFFNDRMANMPAMAEMMKKKYCRGDNSKCARYVVCIRLGREKVPADLTPAQIDRAEAMLQ' A
#
# COMPACT_ATOMS: atom_id res chain seq x y z
N MET A 1 10.24 -14.23 1.76
CA MET A 1 8.88 -13.69 1.69
C MET A 1 8.64 -13.27 0.25
N PRO A 2 7.57 -13.73 -0.41
CA PRO A 2 7.29 -13.30 -1.78
C PRO A 2 6.98 -11.80 -1.75
N ASP A 3 7.43 -11.09 -2.79
CA ASP A 3 7.07 -9.70 -3.00
C ASP A 3 5.55 -9.54 -2.96
N CYS A 4 5.07 -8.40 -2.45
CA CYS A 4 3.66 -8.07 -2.47
C CYS A 4 3.08 -8.26 -3.89
N GLU A 5 2.06 -9.11 -4.02
CA GLU A 5 1.38 -9.38 -5.29
C GLU A 5 0.80 -8.10 -5.93
N MET A 6 0.47 -7.12 -5.08
CA MET A 6 -0.05 -5.82 -5.50
C MET A 6 1.04 -4.85 -5.93
N LEU A 7 2.33 -5.17 -5.81
CA LEU A 7 3.43 -4.28 -6.14
C LEU A 7 3.34 -3.76 -7.59
N SER A 8 2.99 -4.62 -8.54
CA SER A 8 2.83 -4.25 -9.96
C SER A 8 1.56 -3.44 -10.24
N LYS A 9 0.50 -3.65 -9.45
CA LYS A 9 -0.82 -3.03 -9.65
C LYS A 9 -1.15 -1.93 -8.63
N CYS A 10 -0.21 -1.57 -7.76
CA CYS A 10 -0.47 -0.68 -6.63
C CYS A 10 -0.78 0.73 -7.12
N ILE A 11 -2.02 1.17 -6.91
CA ILE A 11 -2.48 2.52 -7.31
C ILE A 11 -1.57 3.60 -6.72
N PHE A 12 -1.12 3.47 -5.47
CA PHE A 12 -0.27 4.48 -4.85
C PHE A 12 1.04 4.72 -5.60
N PHE A 13 1.68 3.64 -6.07
CA PHE A 13 2.92 3.75 -6.83
C PHE A 13 2.66 4.19 -8.26
N ASN A 14 1.59 3.70 -8.88
CA ASN A 14 1.24 4.02 -10.26
C ASN A 14 0.62 5.42 -10.44
N ASP A 15 0.04 6.01 -9.38
CA ASP A 15 -0.64 7.30 -9.42
C ASP A 15 0.17 8.36 -8.66
N ARG A 16 0.18 8.30 -7.32
CA ARG A 16 0.80 9.32 -6.45
C ARG A 16 2.32 9.40 -6.56
N MET A 17 3.00 8.29 -6.82
CA MET A 17 4.46 8.23 -6.82
C MET A 17 5.08 8.01 -8.21
N ALA A 18 4.28 8.18 -9.27
CA ALA A 18 4.76 8.11 -10.65
C ALA A 18 5.91 9.12 -10.91
N ASN A 19 5.84 10.30 -10.28
CA ASN A 19 6.86 11.36 -10.41
C ASN A 19 7.99 11.27 -9.37
N MET A 20 7.98 10.30 -8.45
CA MET A 20 8.96 10.17 -7.36
C MET A 20 9.49 8.72 -7.22
N PRO A 21 10.24 8.22 -8.21
CA PRO A 21 10.67 6.82 -8.26
C PRO A 21 11.59 6.41 -7.10
N ALA A 22 12.46 7.31 -6.64
CA ALA A 22 13.37 7.02 -5.52
C ALA A 22 12.61 6.78 -4.19
N MET A 23 11.63 7.63 -3.89
CA MET A 23 10.76 7.48 -2.73
C MET A 23 9.92 6.20 -2.87
N ALA A 24 9.46 5.90 -4.09
CA ALA A 24 8.74 4.67 -4.40
C ALA A 24 9.56 3.42 -4.09
N GLU A 25 10.79 3.33 -4.57
CA GLU A 25 11.65 2.17 -4.29
C GLU A 25 11.92 1.99 -2.79
N MET A 26 12.12 3.08 -2.03
CA MET A 26 12.28 3.00 -0.59
C MET A 26 11.04 2.41 0.11
N MET A 27 9.85 2.88 -0.26
CA MET A 27 8.60 2.36 0.30
C MET A 27 8.32 0.92 -0.15
N LYS A 28 8.58 0.57 -1.41
CA LYS A 28 8.46 -0.80 -1.91
C LYS A 28 9.37 -1.75 -1.15
N LYS A 29 10.62 -1.36 -0.87
CA LYS A 29 11.54 -2.18 -0.10
C LYS A 29 11.04 -2.42 1.34
N LYS A 30 10.46 -1.39 1.97
CA LYS A 30 9.94 -1.49 3.35
C LYS A 30 8.63 -2.27 3.45
N TYR A 31 7.66 -1.95 2.60
CA TYR A 31 6.29 -2.46 2.70
C TYR A 31 6.00 -3.59 1.71
N CYS A 32 6.59 -3.62 0.53
CA CYS A 32 6.29 -4.65 -0.47
C CYS A 32 7.26 -5.83 -0.44
N ARG A 33 8.55 -5.58 -0.19
CA ARG A 33 9.60 -6.62 -0.09
C ARG A 33 9.98 -6.97 1.35
N GLY A 34 9.51 -6.19 2.31
CA GLY A 34 9.62 -6.45 3.74
C GLY A 34 8.32 -7.06 4.24
N ASP A 35 7.52 -6.24 4.91
CA ASP A 35 6.27 -6.67 5.53
C ASP A 35 5.06 -5.93 4.95
N ASN A 36 4.35 -6.62 4.06
CA ASN A 36 3.15 -6.11 3.39
C ASN A 36 1.92 -6.12 4.29
N SER A 37 1.92 -6.89 5.37
CA SER A 37 0.84 -6.85 6.37
C SER A 37 0.78 -5.49 7.09
N LYS A 38 1.92 -4.78 7.15
CA LYS A 38 2.01 -3.42 7.70
C LYS A 38 1.64 -2.32 6.72
N CYS A 39 1.30 -2.67 5.48
CA CYS A 39 0.88 -1.71 4.48
C CYS A 39 -0.62 -1.46 4.60
N ALA A 40 -1.00 -0.28 5.10
CA ALA A 40 -2.40 0.12 5.27
C ALA A 40 -3.25 -0.10 4.01
N ARG A 41 -2.70 0.32 2.87
CA ARG A 41 -3.37 0.17 1.56
C ARG A 41 -3.54 -1.28 1.14
N TYR A 42 -2.56 -2.14 1.44
CA TYR A 42 -2.65 -3.55 1.14
C TYR A 42 -3.75 -4.20 1.96
N VAL A 43 -3.77 -3.95 3.28
CA VAL A 43 -4.78 -4.51 4.18
C VAL A 43 -6.19 -4.09 3.77
N VAL A 44 -6.43 -2.79 3.53
CA VAL A 44 -7.73 -2.31 3.04
C VAL A 44 -8.08 -2.95 1.69
N CYS A 45 -7.13 -3.07 0.77
CA CYS A 45 -7.40 -3.65 -0.53
C CYS A 45 -7.77 -5.14 -0.47
N ILE A 46 -7.11 -5.94 0.37
CA ILE A 46 -7.40 -7.37 0.50
C ILE A 46 -8.70 -7.62 1.28
N ARG A 47 -9.06 -6.73 2.22
CA ARG A 47 -10.23 -6.91 3.11
C ARG A 47 -11.50 -6.26 2.58
N LEU A 48 -11.40 -5.04 2.05
CA LEU A 48 -12.54 -4.22 1.58
C LEU A 48 -12.57 -4.07 0.05
N GLY A 49 -11.51 -4.47 -0.64
CA GLY A 49 -11.39 -4.31 -2.09
C GLY A 49 -10.71 -3.02 -2.51
N ARG A 50 -10.22 -3.00 -3.75
CA ARG A 50 -9.44 -1.90 -4.33
C ARG A 50 -10.20 -0.57 -4.37
N GLU A 51 -11.51 -0.61 -4.56
CA GLU A 51 -12.38 0.57 -4.67
C GLU A 51 -12.54 1.31 -3.35
N LYS A 52 -12.37 0.60 -2.22
CA LYS A 52 -12.46 1.16 -0.87
C LYS A 52 -11.13 1.72 -0.36
N VAL A 53 -10.04 1.59 -1.12
CA VAL A 53 -8.73 2.13 -0.73
C VAL A 53 -8.71 3.64 -0.98
N PRO A 54 -8.61 4.48 0.07
CA PRO A 54 -8.58 5.92 -0.11
C PRO A 54 -7.34 6.38 -0.88
N ALA A 55 -7.49 7.38 -1.74
CA ALA A 55 -6.38 7.93 -2.51
C ALA A 55 -5.34 8.64 -1.61
N ASP A 56 -5.78 9.17 -0.47
CA ASP A 56 -4.97 9.83 0.56
C ASP A 56 -4.39 8.86 1.61
N LEU A 57 -4.77 7.58 1.58
CA LEU A 57 -4.23 6.57 2.50
C LEU A 57 -2.80 6.21 2.12
N THR A 58 -1.86 6.44 3.03
CA THR A 58 -0.45 6.10 2.85
C THR A 58 -0.14 4.71 3.41
N PRO A 59 0.91 4.01 2.93
CA PRO A 59 1.28 2.68 3.44
C PRO A 59 1.54 2.62 4.94
N ALA A 60 1.97 3.75 5.56
CA ALA A 60 2.31 3.83 6.98
C ALA A 60 1.09 3.99 7.91
N GLN A 61 -0.07 4.37 7.39
CA GLN A 61 -1.27 4.65 8.20
C GLN A 61 -2.08 3.38 8.49
N ILE A 62 -1.42 2.37 9.07
CA ILE A 62 -2.05 1.07 9.35
C ILE A 62 -3.22 1.22 10.33
N ASP A 63 -3.08 2.08 11.34
CA ASP A 63 -4.16 2.35 12.32
C ASP A 63 -5.42 2.88 11.64
N ARG A 64 -5.25 3.75 10.62
CA ARG A 64 -6.37 4.26 9.84
C ARG A 64 -6.99 3.17 8.97
N ALA A 65 -6.18 2.27 8.41
CA ALA A 65 -6.70 1.11 7.70
C ALA A 65 -7.51 0.21 8.62
N GLU A 66 -7.01 -0.10 9.82
CA GLU A 66 -7.72 -0.92 10.81
C GLU A 66 -9.04 -0.29 11.24
N ALA A 67 -9.08 1.03 11.45
CA ALA A 67 -10.31 1.77 11.73
C ALA A 67 -11.36 1.67 10.61
N MET A 68 -10.96 1.42 9.36
CA MET A 68 -11.88 1.18 8.24
C MET A 68 -12.40 -0.25 8.18
N LEU A 69 -11.74 -1.20 8.86
CA LEU A 69 -12.09 -2.62 8.87
C LEU A 69 -13.02 -3.03 10.02
N GLN A 70 -13.31 -2.10 10.93
CA GLN A 70 -14.30 -2.27 11.99
C GLN A 70 -15.72 -2.17 11.44
#